data_AF-A0A961XVK4-F1
#
_entry.id   AF-A0A961XVK4-F1
#
_cell.length_a   1.000
_cell.length_b   1.000
_cell.length_c   1.000
_cell.angle_alpha   90.00
_cell.angle_beta   90.00
_cell.angle_gamma   90.00
#
_symmetry.space_group_name_H-M   'P 1'
#
loop_
_entity.id
_entity.type
_entity.pdbx_description
1 polymer ?
#
loop_
_entity_poly.entity_id
_entity_poly.type
_entity_poly.pdbx_seq_one_letter_code
_entity_poly.pdbx_strand_id
1 'polypeptide(L)'
;MAASAAHEAHDHKPPFFRRWFLSTNHKDIGTLYLIFAIAMGILGGFLSVMMRMELQEPGMQIFTNPHTFNVFTTAHGLIMIFF
;
A
#
# COMPACT_ATOMS: atom_id res chain seq x y z
N MET A 1 -3.69 58.58 -4.66
CA MET A 1 -4.08 57.35 -5.38
C MET A 1 -2.89 56.40 -5.36
N ALA A 2 -2.62 55.77 -4.21
CA ALA A 2 -1.55 54.78 -4.09
C ALA A 2 -2.21 53.41 -4.27
N ALA A 3 -2.09 52.87 -5.48
CA ALA A 3 -2.63 51.57 -5.82
C ALA A 3 -1.92 50.50 -5.00
N SER A 4 -2.71 49.79 -4.19
CA SER A 4 -2.41 48.49 -3.61
C SER A 4 -1.86 47.55 -4.69
N ALA A 5 -0.54 47.42 -4.77
CA ALA A 5 0.11 46.31 -5.46
C ALA A 5 0.00 45.08 -4.56
N ALA A 6 -1.19 44.48 -4.54
CA ALA A 6 -1.39 43.13 -4.05
C ALA A 6 -0.57 42.21 -4.97
N HIS A 7 0.58 41.77 -4.46
CA HIS A 7 1.42 40.79 -5.12
C HIS A 7 0.64 39.47 -5.07
N GLU A 8 -0.14 39.17 -6.11
CA GLU A 8 -0.77 37.87 -6.28
C GLU A 8 0.34 36.82 -6.39
N ALA A 9 0.62 36.17 -5.26
CA ALA A 9 1.42 34.97 -5.20
C ALA A 9 0.62 33.88 -5.92
N HIS A 10 0.84 33.73 -7.21
CA HIS A 10 0.36 32.58 -7.96
C HIS A 10 0.98 31.32 -7.33
N ASP A 11 0.19 30.61 -6.53
CA ASP A 11 0.55 29.34 -5.89
C ASP A 11 0.68 28.27 -6.99
N HIS A 12 1.87 28.20 -7.60
CA HIS A 12 2.21 27.23 -8.63
C HIS A 12 2.40 25.83 -8.00
N LYS A 13 1.32 25.25 -7.47
CA LYS A 13 1.34 23.86 -7.03
C LYS A 13 1.68 22.97 -8.24
N PRO A 14 2.69 22.09 -8.14
CA PRO A 14 3.03 21.20 -9.22
C PRO A 14 1.81 20.34 -9.59
N PRO A 15 1.57 20.09 -10.88
CA PRO A 15 0.45 19.27 -11.32
C PRO A 15 0.49 17.90 -10.63
N PHE A 16 -0.68 17.31 -10.38
CA PHE A 16 -0.86 16.07 -9.60
C PHE A 16 0.18 14.99 -9.96
N PHE A 17 0.36 14.72 -11.25
CA PHE A 17 1.30 13.71 -11.72
C PHE A 17 2.76 14.03 -11.32
N ARG A 18 3.19 15.28 -11.43
CA ARG A 18 4.55 15.69 -11.07
C ARG A 18 4.76 15.65 -9.55
N ARG A 19 3.72 15.91 -8.76
CA ARG A 19 3.79 15.88 -7.29
C ARG A 19 3.81 14.47 -6.71
N TRP A 20 3.15 13.50 -7.33
CA TRP A 20 3.06 12.15 -6.76
C TRP A 20 3.99 11.14 -7.46
N PHE A 21 4.19 11.23 -8.78
CA PHE A 21 5.03 10.26 -9.50
C PHE A 21 6.47 10.71 -9.73
N LEU A 22 6.73 12.03 -9.74
CA LEU A 22 8.05 12.60 -10.04
C LEU A 22 8.55 13.54 -8.92
N SER A 23 8.14 13.30 -7.68
CA SER A 23 8.54 14.12 -6.53
C SER A 23 9.85 13.67 -5.92
N THR A 24 10.70 14.64 -5.57
CA THR A 24 11.94 14.46 -4.80
C THR A 24 11.75 14.83 -3.33
N ASN A 25 10.55 15.24 -2.92
CA ASN A 25 10.26 15.62 -1.54
C ASN A 25 10.00 14.37 -0.69
N HIS A 26 10.80 14.17 0.36
CA HIS A 26 10.70 13.01 1.26
C HIS A 26 9.34 12.88 1.94
N LYS A 27 8.59 13.97 2.11
CA LYS A 27 7.24 13.93 2.72
C LYS A 27 6.21 13.32 1.77
N ASP A 28 6.24 13.70 0.49
CA ASP A 28 5.33 13.14 -0.52
C ASP A 28 5.68 11.67 -0.76
N ILE A 29 6.98 11.34 -0.89
CA ILE A 29 7.46 9.96 -1.05
C ILE A 29 7.05 9.12 0.18
N GLY A 30 7.31 9.59 1.39
CA GLY A 30 6.94 8.87 2.61
C GLY A 30 5.44 8.62 2.73
N THR A 31 4.60 9.58 2.32
CA THR A 31 3.15 9.42 2.30
C THR A 31 2.72 8.32 1.33
N LEU A 32 3.34 8.25 0.14
CA LEU A 32 3.08 7.18 -0.83
C LEU A 32 3.47 5.81 -0.29
N TYR A 33 4.62 5.70 0.38
CA TYR A 33 5.05 4.46 1.03
C TYR A 33 4.08 4.02 2.12
N LEU A 34 3.58 4.94 2.95
CA LEU A 34 2.58 4.60 3.97
C LEU A 34 1.26 4.11 3.35
N ILE A 35 0.79 4.76 2.29
CA ILE A 35 -0.43 4.32 1.57
C ILE A 35 -0.22 2.93 0.98
N PHE A 36 0.93 2.69 0.35
CA PHE A 36 1.28 1.39 -0.21
C PHE A 36 1.39 0.31 0.86
N ALA A 37 2.10 0.58 1.95
CA ALA A 37 2.27 -0.35 3.07
C ALA A 37 0.94 -0.71 3.74
N ILE A 38 0.00 0.25 3.88
CA ILE A 38 -1.34 -0.04 4.40
C ILE A 38 -2.11 -0.95 3.43
N ALA A 39 -2.04 -0.69 2.12
CA ALA A 39 -2.69 -1.52 1.12
C ALA A 39 -2.13 -2.96 1.11
N MET A 40 -0.80 -3.10 1.17
CA MET A 40 -0.12 -4.39 1.28
C MET A 40 -0.41 -5.08 2.61
N GLY A 41 -0.51 -4.32 3.71
CA GLY A 41 -0.89 -4.84 5.02
C GLY A 41 -2.31 -5.42 5.04
N ILE A 42 -3.27 -4.79 4.35
CA ILE A 42 -4.63 -5.33 4.19
C ILE A 42 -4.60 -6.64 3.38
N LEU A 43 -3.85 -6.65 2.26
CA LEU A 43 -3.70 -7.84 1.41
C LEU A 43 -3.03 -9.00 2.17
N GLY A 44 -1.93 -8.72 2.87
CA GLY A 44 -1.23 -9.69 3.70
C GLY A 44 -2.09 -10.18 4.85
N GLY A 45 -2.87 -9.29 5.47
CA GLY A 45 -3.87 -9.65 6.48
C GLY A 45 -4.94 -10.60 5.95
N PHE A 46 -5.46 -10.34 4.75
CA PHE A 46 -6.42 -11.23 4.09
C PHE A 46 -5.85 -12.63 3.84
N LEU A 47 -4.63 -12.74 3.31
CA LEU A 47 -3.94 -14.03 3.16
C LEU A 47 -3.77 -14.76 4.50
N SER A 48 -3.49 -13.99 5.56
CA SER A 48 -3.39 -14.50 6.93
C SER A 48 -4.70 -15.09 7.44
N VAL A 49 -5.85 -14.48 7.10
CA VAL A 49 -7.17 -15.01 7.45
C VAL A 49 -7.46 -16.29 6.67
N MET A 50 -7.14 -16.35 5.37
CA MET A 50 -7.33 -17.55 4.57
C MET A 50 -6.56 -18.76 5.10
N MET A 51 -5.30 -18.57 5.51
CA MET A 51 -4.52 -19.65 6.16
C MET A 51 -5.15 -20.11 7.48
N ARG A 52 -5.68 -19.17 8.28
CA ARG A 52 -6.35 -19.51 9.54
C ARG A 52 -7.66 -20.26 9.32
N MET A 53 -8.40 -19.92 8.27
CA MET A 53 -9.63 -20.64 7.90
C MET A 53 -9.32 -22.08 7.49
N GLU A 54 -8.23 -22.33 6.77
CA GLU A 54 -7.81 -23.70 6.44
C GLU A 54 -7.49 -24.53 7.69
N LEU A 55 -6.86 -23.92 8.69
CA LEU A 55 -6.37 -24.60 9.89
C LEU A 55 -7.44 -24.80 10.98
N GLN A 56 -8.73 -24.53 10.70
CA GLN A 56 -9.79 -24.63 11.70
C GLN A 56 -10.09 -26.07 12.12
N GLU A 57 -10.07 -27.03 11.19
CA GLU A 57 -10.14 -28.46 11.51
C GLU A 57 -9.13 -29.27 10.69
N PRO A 58 -8.72 -30.45 11.16
CA PRO A 58 -7.71 -31.27 10.47
C PRO A 58 -8.21 -31.74 9.09
N GLY A 59 -7.41 -31.52 8.05
CA GLY A 59 -7.71 -31.91 6.67
C GLY A 59 -7.50 -30.75 5.70
N MET A 60 -7.77 -30.99 4.41
CA MET A 60 -7.83 -29.91 3.42
C MET A 60 -9.29 -29.49 3.23
N GLN A 61 -9.62 -28.21 3.44
CA GLN A 61 -11.01 -27.72 3.45
C GLN A 61 -11.24 -26.62 2.42
N ILE A 62 -10.50 -25.51 2.54
CA ILE A 62 -10.62 -24.33 1.68
C ILE A 62 -9.71 -24.48 0.47
N PHE A 63 -8.50 -25.00 0.66
CA PHE A 63 -7.54 -25.18 -0.42
C PHE A 63 -7.65 -26.57 -1.06
N THR A 64 -7.49 -26.62 -2.39
CA THR A 64 -7.59 -27.85 -3.18
C THR A 64 -6.43 -28.82 -2.94
N ASN A 65 -5.25 -28.33 -2.58
CA ASN A 65 -4.06 -29.16 -2.35
C ASN A 65 -3.05 -28.48 -1.40
N PRO A 66 -2.11 -29.26 -0.81
CA PRO A 66 -1.08 -28.73 0.09
C PRO A 66 -0.13 -27.72 -0.56
N HIS A 67 0.11 -27.83 -1.87
CA HIS A 67 0.94 -26.87 -2.60
C HIS A 67 0.32 -25.46 -2.55
N THR A 68 -0.99 -25.36 -2.72
CA THR A 68 -1.69 -24.07 -2.72
C THR A 68 -1.55 -23.40 -1.35
N PHE A 69 -1.70 -24.15 -0.26
CA PHE A 69 -1.46 -23.65 1.09
C PHE A 69 -0.03 -23.09 1.26
N ASN A 70 0.98 -23.81 0.74
CA ASN A 70 2.36 -23.35 0.79
C ASN A 70 2.59 -22.06 0.01
N VAL A 71 1.97 -21.91 -1.18
CA VAL A 71 2.06 -20.68 -1.98
C VAL A 71 1.44 -19.50 -1.23
N PHE A 72 0.28 -19.69 -0.60
CA PHE A 72 -0.36 -18.66 0.23
C PHE A 72 0.51 -18.27 1.42
N THR A 73 1.15 -19.25 2.07
CA THR A 73 2.05 -19.01 3.21
C THR A 73 3.28 -18.20 2.80
N THR A 74 3.94 -18.58 1.71
CA THR A 74 5.11 -17.86 1.20
C THR A 74 4.72 -16.46 0.72
N ALA A 75 3.59 -16.32 0.02
CA ALA A 75 3.09 -15.02 -0.43
C ALA A 75 2.77 -14.08 0.75
N HIS A 76 2.14 -14.59 1.81
CA HIS A 76 1.86 -13.82 3.02
C HIS A 76 3.15 -13.28 3.64
N GLY A 77 4.15 -14.14 3.84
CA GLY A 77 5.43 -13.73 4.42
C GLY A 77 6.19 -12.73 3.55
N LEU A 78 6.21 -12.95 2.23
CA LEU A 78 6.87 -12.07 1.27
C LEU A 78 6.22 -10.68 1.23
N ILE A 79 4.88 -10.61 1.17
CA ILE A 79 4.14 -9.34 1.18
C ILE A 79 4.37 -8.59 2.48
N MET A 80 4.22 -9.23 3.64
CA MET A 80 4.30 -8.54 4.94
C MET A 80 5.69 -8.01 5.30
N ILE A 81 6.76 -8.65 4.81
CA ILE A 81 8.14 -8.28 5.16
C ILE A 81 8.73 -7.29 4.15
N PHE A 82 8.45 -7.48 2.85
CA PHE A 82 9.16 -6.76 1.80
C PHE A 82 8.35 -5.63 1.14
N PHE A 83 7.03 -5.57 1.34
CA PHE A 83 6.14 -4.63 0.64
C PHE A 83 5.25 -3.85 1.62
#